data_AF-A0A9P5WZ62-F1
#
_entry.id   AF-A0A9P5WZ62-F1
#
_cell.length_a   1.000
_cell.length_b   1.000
_cell.length_c   1.000
_cell.angle_alpha   90.00
_cell.angle_beta   90.00
_cell.angle_gamma   90.00
#
_symmetry.space_group_name_H-M   'P 1'
#
loop_
_entity.id
_entity.type
_entity.pdbx_description
1 polymer ?
#
loop_
_entity_poly.entity_id
_entity_poly.type
_entity_poly.pdbx_seq_one_letter_code
_entity_poly.pdbx_strand_id
1 'polypeptide(L)' 'LLKDRQTHLRFDNYISDPIPINNGIRQGDLLSMLIYLIYNTDLLQIPDREEEEALGYVDNACFITFGKDFESTT' A
#
# COMPACT_ATOMS: atom_id res chain seq x y z
N LEU A 1 -17.13 8.68 -6.06
CA LEU A 1 -16.72 7.25 -6.07
C LEU A 1 -16.84 6.70 -7.48
N LEU A 2 -15.84 5.96 -7.94
CA LEU A 2 -15.94 5.18 -9.18
C LEU A 2 -16.97 4.07 -8.98
N LYS A 3 -17.89 3.90 -9.94
CA LYS A 3 -18.95 2.89 -9.90
C LYS A 3 -18.80 1.94 -11.09
N ASP A 4 -19.39 0.75 -10.97
CA ASP A 4 -19.52 -0.23 -12.06
C ASP A 4 -18.19 -0.63 -12.74
N ARG A 5 -17.11 -0.63 -11.97
CA ARG A 5 -15.79 -1.07 -12.45
C ARG A 5 -15.78 -2.59 -12.62
N GLN A 6 -15.19 -3.06 -13.72
CA GLN A 6 -15.05 -4.48 -14.02
C GLN A 6 -13.67 -4.78 -14.61
N THR A 7 -13.21 -6.02 -14.49
CA THR A 7 -11.99 -6.53 -15.13
C THR A 7 -12.23 -7.89 -15.76
N HIS A 8 -11.35 -8.28 -16.68
CA HIS A 8 -11.29 -9.63 -17.24
C HIS A 8 -9.90 -10.21 -17.01
N LEU A 9 -9.83 -11.51 -16.78
CA LEU A 9 -8.59 -12.25 -16.80
C LEU A 9 -8.40 -12.84 -18.19
N ARG A 10 -7.20 -12.69 -18.77
CA ARG A 10 -6.84 -13.26 -20.06
C ARG A 10 -5.65 -14.20 -19.88
N PHE A 11 -5.83 -15.45 -20.32
CA PHE A 11 -4.80 -16.49 -20.34
C PHE A 11 -4.84 -17.18 -21.70
N ASP A 12 -3.76 -17.09 -22.47
CA ASP A 12 -3.67 -17.64 -23.82
C ASP A 12 -4.86 -17.22 -24.70
N ASN A 13 -5.73 -18.18 -25.01
CA ASN A 13 -6.93 -18.05 -25.85
C ASN A 13 -8.23 -17.94 -25.05
N TYR A 14 -8.18 -17.85 -23.73
CA TYR A 14 -9.33 -17.69 -22.85
C TYR A 14 -9.40 -16.28 -22.26
N ILE A 15 -10.62 -15.74 -22.21
CA ILE A 15 -10.96 -14.50 -21.52
C ILE A 15 -12.10 -14.85 -20.55
N SER A 16 -11.96 -14.47 -19.28
CA SER A 16 -12.99 -14.71 -18.27
C SER A 16 -14.24 -13.86 -18.53
N ASP A 17 -15.36 -14.25 -17.91
CA ASP A 17 -16.48 -13.33 -17.71
C ASP A 17 -16.05 -12.07 -16.93
N PRO A 18 -16.79 -10.95 -17.03
CA PRO A 18 -16.47 -9.73 -16.28
C PRO A 18 -16.51 -9.96 -14.77
N ILE A 19 -15.47 -9.52 -14.07
CA ILE A 19 -15.35 -9.59 -12.62
C ILE A 19 -15.54 -8.16 -12.04
N PRO A 20 -16.54 -7.92 -11.17
CA PRO A 20 -16.75 -6.60 -10.59
C PRO A 20 -15.63 -6.20 -9.62
N ILE A 21 -15.10 -4.98 -9.77
CA ILE A 21 -14.06 -4.41 -8.89
C ILE A 21 -14.72 -3.52 -7.84
N ASN A 22 -15.04 -4.13 -6.71
CA ASN A 22 -15.70 -3.46 -5.58
C ASN A 22 -14.72 -2.72 -4.65
N ASN A 23 -13.43 -3.05 -4.72
CA ASN A 23 -12.38 -2.41 -3.91
C ASN A 23 -11.03 -2.38 -4.64
N GLY A 24 -10.10 -1.57 -4.16
CA GLY A 24 -8.75 -1.47 -4.68
C GLY A 24 -8.63 -0.59 -5.92
N ILE A 25 -7.42 -0.54 -6.45
CA ILE A 25 -7.01 0.21 -7.64
C ILE A 25 -6.41 -0.75 -8.69
N ARG A 26 -6.27 -0.28 -9.93
CA ARG A 26 -5.84 -1.15 -11.04
C ARG A 26 -4.32 -1.35 -11.00
N GLN A 27 -3.85 -2.60 -10.96
CA GLN A 27 -2.43 -2.89 -11.10
C GLN A 27 -1.95 -2.62 -12.54
N GLY A 28 -0.73 -2.09 -12.67
CA GLY A 28 -0.12 -1.76 -13.97
C GLY A 28 -0.54 -0.41 -14.55
N ASP A 29 -1.42 0.32 -13.87
CA ASP A 29 -1.73 1.72 -14.17
C ASP A 29 -0.76 2.64 -13.41
N LEU A 30 -0.11 3.57 -14.14
CA LEU A 30 0.85 4.51 -13.57
C LEU A 30 0.21 5.39 -12.50
N LEU A 31 -1.04 5.83 -12.72
CA LEU A 31 -1.73 6.69 -11.76
C LEU A 31 -2.10 5.92 -10.49
N SER A 32 -2.44 4.65 -10.63
CA SER A 32 -2.71 3.77 -9.50
C SER A 32 -1.49 3.66 -8.57
N MET A 33 -0.27 3.55 -9.10
CA MET A 33 0.94 3.58 -8.27
C MET A 33 1.10 4.86 -7.46
N LEU A 34 0.87 6.03 -8.07
CA LEU A 34 0.95 7.31 -7.36
C LEU A 34 -0.11 7.42 -6.26
N ILE A 35 -1.35 7.03 -6.57
CA ILE A 35 -2.45 7.06 -5.59
C ILE A 35 -2.17 6.09 -4.42
N TYR A 36 -1.56 4.93 -4.71
CA TYR A 36 -1.17 3.97 -3.67
C TYR A 36 -0.15 4.57 -2.70
N LEU A 37 0.86 5.29 -3.21
CA LEU A 37 1.83 5.97 -2.35
C LEU A 37 1.15 7.00 -1.44
N ILE A 38 0.23 7.81 -2.00
CA ILE A 38 -0.54 8.80 -1.22
C ILE A 38 -1.42 8.11 -0.17
N TYR A 39 -2.10 7.02 -0.53
CA TYR A 39 -2.94 6.28 0.41
C TYR A 39 -2.16 5.75 1.62
N ASN A 40 -0.89 5.36 1.42
CA ASN A 40 -0.04 4.80 2.47
C ASN A 40 0.75 5.85 3.25
N THR A 41 0.67 7.15 2.94
CA THR A 41 1.48 8.18 3.64
C THR A 41 1.20 8.24 5.13
N ASP A 42 -0.03 7.94 5.53
CA ASP A 42 -0.44 7.99 6.94
C ASP A 42 0.29 6.92 7.77
N LEU A 43 0.74 5.82 7.14
CA LEU A 43 1.58 4.82 7.80
C LEU A 43 2.93 5.41 8.23
N LEU A 44 3.47 6.36 7.46
CA LEU A 44 4.75 7.02 7.77
C LEU A 44 4.63 8.07 8.87
N GLN A 45 3.40 8.41 9.28
CA GLN A 45 3.10 9.35 10.35
C GLN A 45 2.70 8.67 11.65
N ILE A 46 2.72 7.32 11.69
CA ILE A 46 2.45 6.56 12.91
C ILE A 46 3.50 6.81 14.00
N PRO A 47 4.82 6.88 13.72
CA PRO A 47 5.82 7.25 14.71
C PRO A 47 5.50 8.61 15.32
N ASP A 48 5.36 8.67 16.64
CA ASP A 48 5.02 9.89 17.37
C ASP A 48 6.11 10.36 18.36
N ARG A 49 7.21 9.61 18.43
CA ARG A 49 8.38 9.89 19.29
C ARG A 49 9.64 10.16 18.47
N GLU A 50 10.59 10.88 19.06
CA GLU A 50 11.87 11.18 18.40
C GLU A 50 12.73 9.93 18.16
N GLU A 51 12.54 8.89 18.97
CA GLU A 51 13.25 7.62 18.84
C GLU A 51 12.56 6.64 17.88
N GLU A 52 11.47 7.02 17.22
CA GLU A 52 10.73 6.17 16.30
C GLU A 52 10.82 6.72 14.87
N GLU A 53 11.03 5.83 13.91
CA GLU A 53 11.06 6.16 12.48
C GLU A 53 10.21 5.19 11.67
N ALA A 54 9.69 5.66 10.55
CA ALA A 54 8.99 4.84 9.57
C ALA A 54 9.57 5.05 8.17
N LEU A 55 9.78 3.95 7.45
CA LEU A 55 10.24 3.94 6.07
C LEU A 55 9.23 3.19 5.20
N GLY A 56 8.80 3.82 4.10
CA GLY A 56 7.91 3.22 3.12
C GLY A 56 8.60 2.98 1.79
N TYR A 57 8.36 1.83 1.18
CA TYR A 57 8.73 1.52 -0.20
C TYR A 57 7.62 0.74 -0.89
N VAL A 58 6.85 1.43 -1.74
CA VAL A 58 5.67 0.89 -2.43
C VAL A 58 4.71 0.23 -1.43
N ASP A 59 4.72 -1.09 -1.31
CA ASP A 59 3.86 -1.91 -0.47
C ASP A 59 4.49 -2.29 0.88
N ASN A 60 5.77 -2.03 1.05
CA ASN A 60 6.48 -2.30 2.30
C ASN A 60 6.51 -1.05 3.18
N ALA A 61 6.20 -1.25 4.46
CA ALA A 61 6.46 -0.28 5.53
C ALA A 61 7.35 -0.94 6.58
N CYS A 62 8.35 -0.21 7.07
CA CYS A 62 9.25 -0.61 8.14
C CYS A 62 9.14 0.42 9.26
N PHE A 63 8.96 -0.05 10.50
CA PHE A 63 8.98 0.77 11.71
C PHE A 63 10.24 0.44 12.49
N ILE A 64 10.96 1.48 12.90
CA ILE A 64 12.22 1.39 13.61
C ILE A 64 12.06 2.15 14.92
N THR A 65 12.61 1.62 16.00
CA THR A 65 12.73 2.34 17.28
C THR A 65 14.16 2.23 17.80
N PHE A 66 14.64 3.29 18.46
CA PHE A 66 15.99 3.37 19.00
C PHE A 66 15.97 3.40 20.52
N GLY A 67 16.61 2.40 21.14
CA GLY A 67 16.91 2.38 22.58
C GLY A 67 18.35 2.86 22.85
N LYS A 68 18.60 3.39 24.04
CA LYS A 68 19.96 3.79 24.46
C LYS A 68 20.85 2.58 24.75
N ASP A 69 20.23 1.52 25.25
CA ASP A 69 20.81 0.22 25.55
C ASP A 69 19.78 -0.89 25.28
N PHE A 70 20.17 -2.14 25.49
CA PHE A 70 19.30 -3.30 25.24
C PHE A 70 18.10 -3.42 26.19
N GLU A 71 18.15 -2.74 27.33
CA GLU A 71 17.14 -2.84 28.39
C GLU A 71 16.11 -1.70 28.29
N SER A 72 16.53 -0.55 27.76
CA SER A 72 15.66 0.59 27.49
C SER A 72 14.86 0.34 26.21
N THR A 73 13.61 -0.08 26.40
CA THR A 73 12.58 0.00 25.36
C THR A 73 11.58 1.07 25.77
N THR A 74 11.37 2.04 24.88
CA THR A 74 10.52 3.22 25.08
C THR A 74 9.04 2.87 25.17
#